data_AF-A0A1S1X1A0-F1
#
_entry.id   AF-A0A1S1X1A0-F1
#
_cell.length_a   1.000
_cell.length_b   1.000
_cell.length_c   1.000
_cell.angle_alpha   90.00
_cell.angle_beta   90.00
_cell.angle_gamma   90.00
#
_symmetry.space_group_name_H-M   'P 1'
#
loop_
_entity.id
_entity.type
_entity.pdbx_description
1 polymer ?
#
loop_
_entity_poly.entity_id
_entity_poly.type
_entity_poly.pdbx_seq_one_letter_code
_entity_poly.pdbx_strand_id
1 'polypeptide(L)'
;MLKLSQAALSGMALAILSLGAAQAAEAVQPYRGALKCQARGMDDVWLDQRLACISPGQKFIVNAAGASGLPRDVAYVVNEAIYDKNFYLINDRKVRYYQSFLCVRNAPQGIRPLFLSGDLANALKLSNLDQKPDGVGPTSVNIAGGDRDGWEAMPCDPARHPLIVDYGTGMVVSVNPMALPGLKIYQLPYH
;
A
#
# COMPACT_ATOMS: atom_id res chain seq x y z
N MET A 1 -50.63 52.07 -1.24
CA MET A 1 -49.39 51.64 -1.94
C MET A 1 -48.20 51.91 -1.02
N LEU A 2 -47.25 50.98 -0.97
CA LEU A 2 -45.95 50.97 -0.24
C LEU A 2 -45.91 50.76 1.30
N LYS A 3 -45.42 49.56 1.63
CA LYS A 3 -44.26 49.17 2.48
C LYS A 3 -44.23 49.30 4.03
N LEU A 4 -43.56 48.26 4.58
CA LEU A 4 -42.92 48.05 5.89
C LEU A 4 -43.87 47.54 7.01
N SER A 5 -43.60 46.44 7.71
CA SER A 5 -42.38 46.16 8.49
C SER A 5 -42.24 44.67 8.92
N GLN A 6 -40.98 44.23 8.96
CA GLN A 6 -40.27 43.17 9.70
C GLN A 6 -40.93 42.16 10.68
N ALA A 7 -40.32 40.96 10.65
CA ALA A 7 -40.05 39.99 11.73
C ALA A 7 -41.26 39.18 12.29
N ALA A 8 -41.17 37.91 12.68
CA ALA A 8 -40.03 37.13 13.15
C ALA A 8 -40.36 35.61 13.18
N LEU A 9 -39.29 34.80 13.27
CA LEU A 9 -39.20 33.56 14.05
C LEU A 9 -40.16 32.40 13.73
N SER A 10 -39.63 31.39 13.02
CA SER A 10 -39.81 29.98 13.38
C SER A 10 -38.77 29.13 12.65
N GLY A 11 -37.52 29.22 13.12
CA GLY A 11 -36.50 28.24 12.80
C GLY A 11 -36.76 26.99 13.63
N MET A 12 -37.41 25.98 13.03
CA MET A 12 -37.35 24.63 13.56
C MET A 12 -35.95 24.09 13.28
N ALA A 13 -35.19 23.92 14.36
CA ALA A 13 -33.94 23.22 14.40
C ALA A 13 -34.12 21.81 13.81
N LEU A 14 -33.58 21.60 12.60
CA LEU A 14 -33.31 20.24 12.16
C LEU A 14 -32.16 19.71 13.01
N ALA A 15 -32.46 18.61 13.68
CA ALA A 15 -31.58 17.85 14.53
C ALA A 15 -30.17 17.72 13.94
N ILE A 16 -29.19 18.05 14.78
CA ILE A 16 -27.78 17.75 14.59
C ILE A 16 -27.68 16.23 14.41
N LEU A 17 -27.55 15.79 13.16
CA LEU A 17 -27.05 14.47 12.85
C LEU A 17 -25.65 14.39 13.46
N SER A 18 -25.49 13.49 14.41
CA SER A 18 -24.24 13.07 14.99
C SER A 18 -23.30 12.60 13.87
N LEU A 19 -22.52 13.54 13.35
CA LEU A 19 -21.33 13.29 12.54
C LEU A 19 -20.35 12.53 13.44
N GLY A 20 -20.47 11.19 13.45
CA GLY A 20 -19.29 10.37 13.65
C GLY A 20 -18.28 10.83 12.61
N ALA A 21 -17.21 11.48 13.04
CA ALA A 21 -16.18 11.97 12.14
C ALA A 21 -15.57 10.76 11.42
N ALA A 22 -15.99 10.53 10.19
CA ALA A 22 -15.22 9.71 9.25
C ALA A 22 -13.88 10.42 9.08
N GLN A 23 -12.86 9.90 9.76
CA GLN A 23 -11.53 10.48 9.68
C GLN A 23 -10.99 10.21 8.26
N ALA A 24 -10.72 11.28 7.52
CA ALA A 24 -10.41 11.21 6.10
C ALA A 24 -9.03 10.57 5.85
N ALA A 25 -8.89 9.89 4.71
CA ALA A 25 -7.59 9.43 4.22
C ALA A 25 -6.66 10.62 3.99
N GLU A 26 -5.45 10.56 4.54
CA GLU A 26 -4.41 11.58 4.35
C GLU A 26 -3.49 11.18 3.19
N ALA A 27 -3.27 12.08 2.24
CA ALA A 27 -2.29 11.86 1.19
C ALA A 27 -0.87 11.98 1.76
N VAL A 28 -0.02 10.98 1.51
CA VAL A 28 1.36 10.94 1.97
C VAL A 28 2.29 11.18 0.77
N GLN A 29 3.32 12.00 0.97
CA GLN A 29 4.36 12.19 -0.04
C GLN A 29 5.19 10.91 -0.17
N PRO A 30 5.43 10.41 -1.40
CA PRO A 30 6.34 9.29 -1.61
C PRO A 30 7.76 9.59 -1.16
N TYR A 31 8.48 8.55 -0.77
CA TYR A 31 9.89 8.65 -0.46
C TYR A 31 10.73 9.19 -1.63
N ARG A 32 11.64 10.12 -1.32
CA ARG A 32 12.55 10.76 -2.30
C ARG A 32 14.03 10.66 -1.92
N GLY A 33 14.37 9.95 -0.84
CA GLY A 33 15.74 9.83 -0.36
C GLY A 33 16.49 8.62 -0.91
N ALA A 34 17.65 8.32 -0.32
CA ALA A 34 18.42 7.12 -0.64
C ALA A 34 17.73 5.87 -0.08
N LEU A 35 17.38 4.93 -0.96
CA LEU A 35 16.72 3.67 -0.58
C LEU A 35 17.56 2.85 0.40
N LYS A 36 16.87 2.09 1.27
CA LYS A 36 17.48 1.41 2.41
C LYS A 36 17.02 -0.04 2.48
N CYS A 37 17.97 -0.96 2.62
CA CYS A 37 17.62 -2.34 3.01
C CYS A 37 17.76 -2.59 4.52
N GLN A 38 18.43 -1.70 5.26
CA GLN A 38 18.45 -1.72 6.72
C GLN A 38 17.72 -0.48 7.24
N ALA A 39 16.72 -0.67 8.09
CA ALA A 39 15.95 0.44 8.65
C ALA A 39 16.63 0.88 9.95
N ARG A 40 17.08 2.14 10.01
CA ARG A 40 17.78 2.71 11.18
C ARG A 40 16.85 3.57 12.02
N GLY A 41 15.75 4.04 11.45
CA GLY A 41 14.68 4.74 12.16
C GLY A 41 13.30 4.30 11.68
N MET A 42 12.26 4.76 12.37
CA MET A 42 10.87 4.40 12.09
C MET A 42 10.45 4.78 10.65
N ASP A 43 10.92 5.92 10.16
CA ASP A 43 10.61 6.34 8.80
C ASP A 43 11.16 5.35 7.76
N ASP A 44 12.25 4.65 8.04
CA ASP A 44 12.91 3.75 7.08
C ASP A 44 12.20 2.42 6.86
N VAL A 45 11.14 2.14 7.63
CA VAL A 45 10.48 0.83 7.66
C VAL A 45 9.49 0.68 6.51
N TRP A 46 8.94 1.79 6.01
CA TRP A 46 7.92 1.79 4.95
C TRP A 46 8.44 1.22 3.63
N LEU A 47 7.60 0.42 2.98
CA LEU A 47 7.85 -0.31 1.76
C LEU A 47 8.43 0.54 0.61
N ASP A 48 8.01 1.80 0.48
CA ASP A 48 8.54 2.72 -0.54
C ASP A 48 10.00 3.13 -0.31
N GLN A 49 10.57 2.83 0.85
CA GLN A 49 11.99 3.05 1.19
C GLN A 49 12.81 1.78 1.05
N ARG A 50 12.15 0.62 1.04
CA ARG A 50 12.75 -0.72 1.15
C ARG A 50 13.13 -1.34 -0.20
N LEU A 51 12.88 -0.65 -1.31
CA LEU A 51 13.17 -1.15 -2.66
C LEU A 51 14.64 -1.55 -2.87
N ALA A 52 15.59 -0.99 -2.11
CA ALA A 52 17.00 -1.42 -2.16
C ALA A 52 17.23 -2.87 -1.73
N CYS A 53 16.27 -3.53 -1.06
CA CYS A 53 16.35 -4.96 -0.76
C CYS A 53 16.09 -5.87 -1.96
N ILE A 54 15.66 -5.31 -3.09
CA ILE A 54 15.23 -6.04 -4.27
C ILE A 54 16.15 -5.72 -5.44
N SER A 55 16.58 -6.76 -6.16
CA SER A 55 17.35 -6.63 -7.40
C SER A 55 16.61 -7.27 -8.58
N PRO A 56 16.72 -6.73 -9.81
CA PRO A 56 16.29 -7.43 -11.02
C PRO A 56 16.91 -8.83 -11.11
N GLY A 57 16.14 -9.80 -11.60
CA GLY A 57 16.57 -11.19 -11.73
C GLY A 57 16.62 -11.98 -10.42
N GLN A 58 16.23 -11.41 -9.27
CA GLN A 58 16.06 -12.21 -8.06
C GLN A 58 14.74 -12.99 -8.09
N LYS A 59 14.70 -14.14 -7.41
CA LYS A 59 13.45 -14.88 -7.18
C LYS A 59 12.51 -14.05 -6.30
N PHE A 60 11.27 -13.88 -6.73
CA PHE A 60 10.24 -13.15 -5.99
C PHE A 60 9.07 -14.06 -5.65
N ILE A 61 8.41 -14.62 -6.68
CA ILE A 61 7.27 -15.51 -6.49
C ILE A 61 7.79 -16.93 -6.28
N VAL A 62 7.63 -17.46 -5.08
CA VAL A 62 8.12 -18.81 -4.73
C VAL A 62 7.38 -19.88 -5.53
N ASN A 63 6.05 -19.78 -5.68
CA ASN A 63 5.23 -20.75 -6.41
C ASN A 63 4.42 -20.12 -7.55
N ALA A 64 5.10 -19.87 -8.67
CA ALA A 64 4.50 -19.39 -9.91
C ALA A 64 3.59 -20.41 -10.62
N ALA A 65 3.73 -21.71 -10.37
CA ALA A 65 3.01 -22.73 -11.15
C ALA A 65 1.54 -22.94 -10.70
N GLY A 66 1.12 -22.37 -9.58
CA GLY A 66 -0.13 -22.75 -8.89
C GLY A 66 -1.42 -22.07 -9.34
N ALA A 67 -1.37 -21.08 -10.22
CA ALA A 67 -2.54 -20.31 -10.65
C ALA A 67 -2.87 -20.55 -12.12
N SER A 68 -4.15 -20.68 -12.44
CA SER A 68 -4.68 -20.88 -13.79
C SER A 68 -5.49 -19.68 -14.28
N GLY A 69 -5.83 -19.69 -15.56
CA GLY A 69 -6.60 -18.64 -16.23
C GLY A 69 -5.79 -17.85 -17.26
N LEU A 70 -6.47 -16.98 -18.00
CA LEU A 70 -5.82 -16.16 -19.02
C LEU A 70 -4.85 -15.16 -18.36
N PRO A 71 -3.56 -15.17 -18.75
CA PRO A 71 -2.58 -14.28 -18.17
C PRO A 71 -2.80 -12.84 -18.66
N ARG A 72 -2.59 -11.87 -17.77
CA ARG A 72 -2.57 -10.45 -18.08
C ARG A 72 -1.68 -9.69 -17.11
N ASP A 73 -1.28 -8.49 -17.46
CA ASP A 73 -0.56 -7.62 -16.54
C ASP A 73 -1.54 -7.00 -15.53
N VAL A 74 -1.13 -6.95 -14.26
CA VAL A 74 -1.95 -6.48 -13.14
C VAL A 74 -1.12 -5.61 -12.20
N ALA A 75 -1.58 -4.39 -11.94
CA ALA A 75 -1.04 -3.53 -10.91
C ALA A 75 -1.86 -3.67 -9.62
N TYR A 76 -1.19 -3.82 -8.48
CA TYR A 76 -1.83 -4.07 -7.19
C TYR A 76 -1.80 -2.85 -6.29
N VAL A 77 -2.86 -2.70 -5.50
CA VAL A 77 -2.85 -1.83 -4.32
C VAL A 77 -2.25 -2.64 -3.18
N VAL A 78 -1.20 -2.10 -2.57
CA VAL A 78 -0.52 -2.73 -1.44
C VAL A 78 -0.83 -1.90 -0.20
N ASN A 79 -1.23 -2.52 0.89
CA ASN A 79 -1.25 -1.88 2.19
C ASN A 79 -0.15 -2.39 3.10
N GLU A 80 0.32 -1.53 3.99
CA GLU A 80 1.37 -1.82 4.94
C GLU A 80 1.00 -1.29 6.32
N ALA A 81 1.16 -2.14 7.33
CA ALA A 81 0.95 -1.83 8.73
C ALA A 81 2.15 -2.25 9.57
N ILE A 82 2.56 -1.39 10.51
CA ILE A 82 3.78 -1.57 11.30
C ILE A 82 3.40 -1.88 12.74
N TYR A 83 4.05 -2.88 13.32
CA TYR A 83 3.82 -3.33 14.69
C TYR A 83 5.06 -3.17 15.54
N ASP A 84 4.87 -3.16 16.86
CA ASP A 84 5.92 -3.28 17.86
C ASP A 84 6.32 -4.73 18.06
N LYS A 85 7.33 -4.98 18.89
CA LYS A 85 7.82 -6.33 19.19
C LYS A 85 6.76 -7.25 19.82
N ASN A 86 5.69 -6.68 20.40
CA ASN A 86 4.57 -7.40 20.99
C ASN A 86 3.35 -7.49 20.05
N PHE A 87 3.51 -7.15 18.77
CA PHE A 87 2.45 -7.13 17.77
C PHE A 87 1.32 -6.13 18.03
N TYR A 88 1.57 -5.08 18.84
CA TYR A 88 0.70 -3.91 18.89
C TYR A 88 1.07 -2.93 17.77
N LEU A 89 0.09 -2.31 17.11
CA LEU A 89 0.35 -1.33 16.07
C LEU A 89 1.12 -0.11 16.64
N ILE A 90 2.23 0.26 16.01
CA ILE A 90 3.01 1.45 16.42
C ILE A 90 2.31 2.72 15.93
N ASN A 91 2.21 3.73 16.81
CA ASN A 91 1.54 5.01 16.57
C ASN A 91 0.06 4.88 16.21
N ASP A 92 -0.61 3.88 16.79
CA ASP A 92 -2.05 3.81 17.04
C ASP A 92 -2.94 4.43 15.96
N ARG A 93 -2.65 4.16 14.67
CA ARG A 93 -3.62 3.94 13.57
C ARG A 93 -3.13 4.09 12.12
N LYS A 94 -1.86 4.33 11.80
CA LYS A 94 -1.46 4.65 10.40
C LYS A 94 -1.18 3.40 9.56
N VAL A 95 -2.11 3.04 8.68
CA VAL A 95 -1.90 2.06 7.59
C VAL A 95 -1.68 2.83 6.29
N ARG A 96 -0.61 2.52 5.54
CA ARG A 96 -0.37 3.14 4.22
C ARG A 96 -0.86 2.23 3.11
N TYR A 97 -1.49 2.82 2.11
CA TYR A 97 -1.97 2.18 0.88
C TYR A 97 -1.20 2.78 -0.29
N TYR A 98 -0.47 1.94 -1.00
CA TYR A 98 0.33 2.28 -2.17
C TYR A 98 -0.40 1.79 -3.41
N GLN A 99 -0.89 2.73 -4.23
CA GLN A 99 -1.52 2.39 -5.49
C GLN A 99 -0.45 2.03 -6.53
N SER A 100 -0.60 0.86 -7.16
CA SER A 100 0.22 0.41 -8.29
C SER A 100 1.71 0.26 -7.97
N PHE A 101 2.08 0.02 -6.70
CA PHE A 101 3.48 -0.18 -6.33
C PHE A 101 4.08 -1.45 -6.97
N LEU A 102 3.33 -2.55 -6.87
CA LEU A 102 3.69 -3.85 -7.44
C LEU A 102 2.86 -4.09 -8.70
N CYS A 103 3.53 -4.35 -9.82
CA CYS A 103 2.89 -4.86 -11.01
C CYS A 103 3.39 -6.27 -11.34
N VAL A 104 2.47 -7.19 -11.57
CA VAL A 104 2.77 -8.58 -11.94
C VAL A 104 2.44 -8.75 -13.42
N ARG A 105 3.45 -9.08 -14.23
CA ARG A 105 3.28 -9.45 -15.63
C ARG A 105 2.78 -10.86 -15.76
N ASN A 106 2.00 -11.11 -16.81
CA ASN A 106 1.49 -12.44 -17.13
C ASN A 106 0.76 -13.11 -15.95
N ALA A 107 0.12 -12.33 -15.09
CA ALA A 107 -0.59 -12.77 -13.90
C ALA A 107 -1.86 -13.56 -14.29
N PRO A 108 -1.98 -14.87 -13.98
CA PRO A 108 -3.22 -15.61 -14.20
C PRO A 108 -4.31 -15.12 -13.25
N GLN A 109 -5.57 -15.21 -13.67
CA GLN A 109 -6.71 -14.80 -12.85
C GLN A 109 -6.81 -15.54 -11.51
N GLY A 110 -6.31 -16.78 -11.44
CA GLY A 110 -6.34 -17.60 -10.23
C GLY A 110 -5.27 -17.30 -9.18
N ILE A 111 -4.46 -16.24 -9.32
CA ILE A 111 -3.46 -15.91 -8.31
C ILE A 111 -4.15 -15.53 -7.00
N ARG A 112 -3.67 -16.09 -5.89
CA ARG A 112 -4.14 -15.74 -4.55
C ARG A 112 -3.35 -14.52 -4.04
N PRO A 113 -4.00 -13.36 -3.79
CA PRO A 113 -3.30 -12.16 -3.31
C PRO A 113 -2.49 -12.39 -2.03
N LEU A 114 -2.97 -13.27 -1.14
CA LEU A 114 -2.27 -13.62 0.11
C LEU A 114 -0.84 -14.14 -0.11
N PHE A 115 -0.59 -14.94 -1.16
CA PHE A 115 0.75 -15.46 -1.42
C PHE A 115 1.69 -14.36 -1.93
N LEU A 116 1.18 -13.49 -2.82
CA LEU A 116 1.94 -12.33 -3.28
C LEU A 116 2.25 -11.33 -2.15
N SER A 117 1.35 -11.17 -1.17
CA SER A 117 1.62 -10.37 0.05
C SER A 117 2.83 -10.91 0.81
N GLY A 118 2.90 -12.23 1.00
CA GLY A 118 4.03 -12.89 1.66
C GLY A 118 5.33 -12.79 0.86
N ASP A 119 5.26 -13.00 -0.46
CA ASP A 119 6.41 -12.84 -1.36
C ASP A 119 6.97 -11.40 -1.30
N LEU A 120 6.10 -10.39 -1.31
CA LEU A 120 6.47 -8.99 -1.20
C LEU A 120 7.12 -8.65 0.15
N ALA A 121 6.52 -9.11 1.26
CA ALA A 121 7.07 -8.91 2.60
C ALA A 121 8.47 -9.54 2.73
N ASN A 122 8.66 -10.75 2.19
CA ASN A 122 9.94 -11.44 2.20
C ASN A 122 10.99 -10.76 1.33
N ALA A 123 10.62 -10.32 0.13
CA ALA A 123 11.52 -9.64 -0.80
C ALA A 123 12.05 -8.32 -0.23
N LEU A 124 11.21 -7.58 0.50
CA LEU A 124 11.56 -6.29 1.11
C LEU A 124 12.13 -6.41 2.54
N LYS A 125 12.30 -7.65 3.04
CA LYS A 125 12.79 -7.96 4.40
C LYS A 125 11.93 -7.32 5.49
N LEU A 126 10.62 -7.21 5.26
CA LEU A 126 9.67 -6.55 6.14
C LEU A 126 9.29 -7.36 7.37
N SER A 127 9.66 -8.63 7.44
CA SER A 127 9.51 -9.46 8.66
C SER A 127 10.81 -9.64 9.42
N ASN A 128 11.94 -9.10 8.93
CA ASN A 128 13.27 -9.39 9.47
C ASN A 128 13.61 -8.43 10.62
N LEU A 129 13.48 -8.90 11.86
CA LEU A 129 13.58 -8.08 13.08
C LEU A 129 14.98 -7.46 13.28
N ASP A 130 16.03 -8.16 12.86
CA ASP A 130 17.43 -7.71 12.91
C ASP A 130 17.72 -6.54 11.95
N GLN A 131 16.86 -6.31 10.95
CA GLN A 131 16.99 -5.22 9.98
C GLN A 131 16.11 -4.01 10.28
N LYS A 132 15.60 -3.94 11.52
CA LYS A 132 14.68 -2.89 11.99
C LYS A 132 15.22 -2.16 13.21
N PRO A 133 14.76 -0.92 13.46
CA PRO A 133 15.09 -0.19 14.67
C PRO A 133 14.53 -0.89 15.92
N ASP A 134 15.15 -0.62 17.06
CA ASP A 134 14.63 -1.12 18.33
C ASP A 134 13.20 -0.66 18.60
N GLY A 135 12.42 -1.55 19.22
CA GLY A 135 10.99 -1.37 19.46
C GLY A 135 10.09 -1.70 18.26
N VAL A 136 10.62 -1.78 17.04
CA VAL A 136 9.84 -2.13 15.84
C VAL A 136 9.81 -3.64 15.63
N GLY A 137 8.60 -4.20 15.61
CA GLY A 137 8.34 -5.61 15.32
C GLY A 137 8.12 -5.88 13.82
N PRO A 138 7.49 -7.01 13.45
CA PRO A 138 7.18 -7.34 12.06
C PRO A 138 6.26 -6.30 11.41
N THR A 139 6.29 -6.23 10.09
CA THR A 139 5.38 -5.37 9.30
C THR A 139 4.42 -6.30 8.57
N SER A 140 3.12 -6.00 8.61
CA SER A 140 2.14 -6.68 7.77
C SER A 140 2.07 -5.99 6.42
N VAL A 141 2.10 -6.78 5.37
CA VAL A 141 1.82 -6.34 4.00
C VAL A 141 0.62 -7.12 3.52
N ASN A 142 -0.33 -6.43 2.92
CA ASN A 142 -1.43 -7.08 2.25
C ASN A 142 -1.68 -6.44 0.88
N ILE A 143 -1.94 -7.26 -0.12
CA ILE A 143 -2.51 -6.76 -1.37
C ILE A 143 -3.97 -6.47 -1.09
N ALA A 144 -4.29 -5.18 -0.96
CA ALA A 144 -5.51 -4.72 -0.35
C ALA A 144 -6.33 -3.85 -1.30
N GLY A 145 -7.54 -4.32 -1.59
CA GLY A 145 -8.70 -3.49 -1.81
C GLY A 145 -9.68 -3.81 -0.69
N GLY A 146 -10.14 -2.81 0.05
CA GLY A 146 -11.19 -3.01 1.05
C GLY A 146 -12.42 -3.62 0.38
N ASP A 147 -12.94 -4.72 0.93
CA ASP A 147 -14.13 -5.49 0.51
C ASP A 147 -14.30 -5.87 -0.99
N ARG A 148 -13.38 -5.51 -1.90
CA ARG A 148 -13.33 -5.88 -3.34
C ARG A 148 -11.93 -5.82 -3.94
N ASP A 149 -11.80 -6.32 -5.18
CA ASP A 149 -10.58 -6.48 -5.99
C ASP A 149 -9.58 -5.31 -5.88
N GLY A 150 -8.54 -5.50 -5.07
CA GLY A 150 -7.42 -4.58 -4.84
C GLY A 150 -6.39 -4.52 -5.97
N TRP A 151 -6.84 -4.61 -7.22
CA TRP A 151 -5.99 -4.71 -8.39
C TRP A 151 -6.62 -4.07 -9.64
N GLU A 152 -5.77 -3.64 -10.55
CA GLU A 152 -6.16 -3.03 -11.83
C GLU A 152 -5.45 -3.78 -12.97
N ALA A 153 -6.24 -4.29 -13.94
CA ALA A 153 -5.67 -4.89 -15.15
C ALA A 153 -5.13 -3.79 -16.06
N MET A 154 -3.81 -3.72 -16.18
CA MET A 154 -3.13 -2.72 -16.99
C MET A 154 -1.72 -3.19 -17.36
N PRO A 155 -1.16 -2.76 -18.50
CA PRO A 155 0.23 -3.08 -18.85
C PRO A 155 1.21 -2.63 -17.77
N CYS A 156 2.18 -3.48 -17.42
CA CYS A 156 3.22 -3.07 -16.50
C CYS A 156 4.19 -2.08 -17.17
N ASP A 157 4.33 -0.89 -16.59
CA ASP A 157 5.19 0.18 -17.06
C ASP A 157 6.27 0.53 -16.00
N PRO A 158 7.57 0.34 -16.29
CA PRO A 158 8.65 0.68 -15.35
C PRO A 158 8.69 2.14 -14.93
N ALA A 159 8.14 3.07 -15.70
CA ALA A 159 8.06 4.48 -15.32
C ALA A 159 6.99 4.76 -14.26
N ARG A 160 6.01 3.86 -14.13
CA ARG A 160 4.86 4.00 -13.21
C ARG A 160 4.91 3.04 -12.03
N HIS A 161 5.50 1.85 -12.23
CA HIS A 161 5.51 0.78 -11.23
C HIS A 161 6.92 0.59 -10.69
N PRO A 162 7.17 0.93 -9.42
CA PRO A 162 8.49 0.77 -8.80
C PRO A 162 8.99 -0.67 -8.78
N LEU A 163 8.08 -1.65 -8.73
CA LEU A 163 8.42 -3.06 -8.75
C LEU A 163 7.60 -3.80 -9.79
N ILE A 164 8.28 -4.45 -10.73
CA ILE A 164 7.66 -5.32 -11.73
C ILE A 164 8.22 -6.73 -11.57
N VAL A 165 7.33 -7.70 -11.47
CA VAL A 165 7.68 -9.12 -11.43
C VAL A 165 6.97 -9.85 -12.55
N ASP A 166 7.55 -10.93 -13.05
CA ASP A 166 6.91 -11.78 -14.05
C ASP A 166 6.40 -13.05 -13.40
N TYR A 167 5.11 -13.34 -13.59
CA TYR A 167 4.51 -14.50 -12.97
C TYR A 167 5.05 -15.81 -13.53
N GLY A 168 5.23 -15.92 -14.85
CA GLY A 168 5.67 -17.17 -15.50
C GLY A 168 7.04 -17.65 -15.03
N THR A 169 7.98 -16.73 -14.83
CA THR A 169 9.32 -17.01 -14.31
C THR A 169 9.39 -16.94 -12.77
N GLY A 170 8.48 -16.18 -12.16
CA GLY A 170 8.48 -15.83 -10.75
C GLY A 170 9.63 -14.89 -10.34
N MET A 171 10.23 -14.18 -11.30
CA MET A 171 11.42 -13.36 -11.11
C MET A 171 11.08 -11.87 -11.13
N VAL A 172 11.91 -11.06 -10.47
CA VAL A 172 11.85 -9.61 -10.60
C VAL A 172 12.32 -9.21 -12.00
N VAL A 173 11.48 -8.47 -12.73
CA VAL A 173 11.79 -7.93 -14.06
C VAL A 173 12.41 -6.55 -13.94
N SER A 174 11.86 -5.70 -13.07
CA SER A 174 12.31 -4.32 -12.93
C SER A 174 12.16 -3.84 -11.50
N VAL A 175 13.14 -3.06 -11.07
CA VAL A 175 13.11 -2.24 -9.86
C VAL A 175 13.45 -0.83 -10.31
N ASN A 176 12.50 0.10 -10.20
CA ASN A 176 12.71 1.49 -10.63
C ASN A 176 12.37 2.49 -9.52
N PRO A 177 13.38 2.93 -8.76
CA PRO A 177 13.20 3.99 -7.76
C PRO A 177 12.65 5.30 -8.33
N MET A 178 12.85 5.58 -9.62
CA MET A 178 12.37 6.80 -10.26
C MET A 178 10.85 6.81 -10.49
N ALA A 179 10.17 5.68 -10.31
CA ALA A 179 8.71 5.63 -10.30
C ALA A 179 8.11 6.07 -8.95
N LEU A 180 8.89 6.05 -7.85
CA LEU A 180 8.40 6.38 -6.50
C LEU A 180 7.75 7.77 -6.40
N PRO A 181 8.32 8.86 -6.96
CA PRO A 181 7.70 10.19 -6.85
C PRO A 181 6.30 10.28 -7.48
N GLY A 182 5.96 9.37 -8.39
CA GLY A 182 4.65 9.28 -9.03
C GLY A 182 3.63 8.41 -8.30
N LEU A 183 4.03 7.72 -7.22
CA LEU A 183 3.11 6.89 -6.44
C LEU A 183 2.06 7.73 -5.73
N LYS A 184 0.84 7.19 -5.69
CA LYS A 184 -0.22 7.70 -4.84
C LYS A 184 -0.25 6.87 -3.56
N ILE A 185 0.06 7.53 -2.44
CA ILE A 185 0.09 6.90 -1.13
C ILE A 185 -0.98 7.57 -0.27
N TYR A 186 -1.85 6.74 0.31
CA TYR A 186 -2.90 7.17 1.21
C TYR A 186 -2.70 6.53 2.56
N GLN A 187 -2.90 7.30 3.61
CA GLN A 187 -2.83 6.83 4.98
C GLN A 187 -4.21 6.91 5.59
N LEU A 188 -4.73 5.78 6.07
CA LEU A 188 -5.98 5.74 6.81
C LEU A 188 -5.67 5.67 8.31
N PRO A 189 -6.41 6.42 9.15
CA PRO A 189 -6.51 6.11 10.56
C PRO A 189 -7.35 4.84 10.73
N TYR A 190 -6.82 3.85 11.44
CA TYR A 190 -7.48 2.59 11.77
C TYR A 190 -8.62 2.77 12.82
N HIS A 191 -9.57 1.82 12.85
CA HIS A 191 -10.69 1.54 13.79
C HIS A 191 -10.38 1.39 15.27
#